data_AF-A0A4P9XND2-F1
#
_entry.id   AF-A0A4P9XND2-F1
#
_cell.length_a   1.000
_cell.length_b   1.000
_cell.length_c   1.000
_cell.angle_alpha   90.00
_cell.angle_beta   90.00
_cell.angle_gamma   90.00
#
_symmetry.space_group_name_H-M   'P 1'
#
loop_
_entity.id
_entity.type
_entity.pdbx_description
1 polymer ?
#
loop_
_entity_poly.entity_id
_entity_poly.type
_entity_poly.pdbx_seq_one_letter_code
_entity_poly.pdbx_strand_id
1 'polypeptide(L)'
;MSAPAVVLDQDNALANTLAAFERLTTACGDASQRAKELCGSRYSRYCKERHGTLIAVDRREDIDALLEMPRVIHACVAGDRWDGALSLYEQTRAWQQQVTHSTRQEDHISTASTGATTLISRVHRAAAEHIEGELIRRLIARLSATAALPELARHLGQLRRAWHPMSASQETAFVEEDMHTQSVSADDALIHCPTESALLSAFLMRARISWWRRAVDRQGDGRAAAAAVAAAATAHSKDAELDAAMPWRETEPTSPEQLAQWLDALRLHTPELHRQLAALLAPHGAQAEPYRNLAAAYVASTLRSELQHVLQNTNDLTFVATLATSVADTSGPLARCATDVHTVIQHDIHLAIVRIATGRAERATVALTEELQHNTAWLPAKAETARLLEVVNAAAAAKNVHASDDAEQPTSMAPPEDLMQAAPFARLLNSWLALLNDLRWYAPIGVLPSLSAVLARELCRSSDTLRTVLQARESTSLESVVVGLFVHVLAPYMWQCLQRVFACSSNGAPPPGWTAAHKAAQHQQLESKHKMTAILSAWLREMCTGPSTQE
;
A
#
# COMPACT_ATOMS: atom_id res chain seq x y z
N MET A 1 -93.66 -31.54 73.99
CA MET A 1 -92.63 -30.95 73.09
C MET A 1 -91.33 -31.71 73.28
N SER A 2 -90.57 -31.88 72.19
CA SER A 2 -89.27 -32.58 72.08
C SER A 2 -89.32 -34.11 71.96
N ALA A 3 -89.60 -34.57 70.75
CA ALA A 3 -89.09 -35.84 70.20
C ALA A 3 -89.18 -35.78 68.66
N PRO A 4 -88.18 -35.16 68.00
CA PRO A 4 -87.60 -35.79 66.81
C PRO A 4 -86.11 -35.42 66.70
N ALA A 5 -85.21 -36.21 67.29
CA ALA A 5 -83.77 -35.96 67.16
C ALA A 5 -82.96 -37.20 66.73
N VAL A 6 -83.50 -38.42 66.92
CA VAL A 6 -82.72 -39.66 66.70
C VAL A 6 -82.84 -40.20 65.26
N VAL A 7 -83.93 -39.90 64.54
CA VAL A 7 -84.12 -40.39 63.16
C VAL A 7 -83.33 -39.57 62.13
N LEU A 8 -83.17 -38.26 62.35
CA LEU A 8 -82.36 -37.39 61.49
C LEU A 8 -80.85 -37.71 61.52
N ASP A 9 -80.38 -38.37 62.59
CA ASP A 9 -78.95 -38.67 62.76
C ASP A 9 -78.51 -39.91 61.95
N GLN A 10 -79.42 -40.89 61.78
CA GLN A 10 -79.15 -42.08 60.96
C GLN A 10 -79.16 -41.77 59.45
N ASP A 11 -80.09 -40.94 58.99
CA ASP A 11 -80.14 -40.51 57.58
C ASP A 11 -78.92 -39.65 57.21
N ASN A 12 -78.46 -38.80 58.13
CA ASN A 12 -77.21 -38.04 57.95
C ASN A 12 -75.97 -38.95 57.94
N ALA A 13 -75.91 -39.99 58.78
CA ALA A 13 -74.83 -40.96 58.76
C ALA A 13 -74.79 -41.78 57.45
N LEU A 14 -75.96 -42.15 56.92
CA LEU A 14 -76.07 -42.90 55.67
C LEU A 14 -75.73 -42.02 54.45
N ALA A 15 -76.16 -40.76 54.45
CA ALA A 15 -75.76 -39.78 53.43
C ALA A 15 -74.25 -39.49 53.46
N ASN A 16 -73.65 -39.38 54.65
CA ASN A 16 -72.21 -39.17 54.81
C ASN A 16 -71.38 -40.38 54.35
N THR A 17 -71.86 -41.61 54.60
CA THR A 17 -71.17 -42.83 54.15
C THR A 17 -71.29 -43.04 52.64
N LEU A 18 -72.46 -42.74 52.03
CA LEU A 18 -72.62 -42.73 50.58
C LEU A 18 -71.74 -41.67 49.91
N ALA A 19 -71.71 -40.45 50.44
CA ALA A 19 -70.83 -39.40 49.95
C ALA A 19 -69.34 -39.76 50.10
N ALA A 20 -68.95 -40.45 51.17
CA ALA A 20 -67.60 -40.96 51.35
C ALA A 20 -67.27 -42.06 50.32
N PHE A 21 -68.21 -42.95 50.01
CA PHE A 21 -68.04 -44.00 49.00
C PHE A 21 -67.95 -43.41 47.57
N GLU A 22 -68.77 -42.41 47.24
CA GLU A 22 -68.69 -41.67 45.97
C GLU A 22 -67.35 -40.93 45.83
N ARG A 23 -66.85 -40.31 46.90
CA ARG A 23 -65.52 -39.69 46.92
C ARG A 23 -64.40 -40.71 46.76
N LEU A 24 -64.51 -41.89 47.36
CA LEU A 24 -63.53 -42.97 47.20
C LEU A 24 -63.53 -43.54 45.79
N THR A 25 -64.71 -43.77 45.20
CA THR A 25 -64.82 -44.29 43.82
C THR A 25 -64.31 -43.29 42.78
N THR A 26 -64.60 -42.00 42.93
CA THR A 26 -64.02 -40.93 42.09
C THR A 26 -62.51 -40.82 42.28
N ALA A 27 -62.02 -40.81 43.53
CA ALA A 27 -60.58 -40.79 43.80
C ALA A 27 -59.84 -42.02 43.24
N CYS A 28 -60.44 -43.21 43.30
CA CYS A 28 -59.90 -44.42 42.68
C CYS A 28 -59.92 -44.33 41.14
N GLY A 29 -60.97 -43.73 40.55
CA GLY A 29 -61.04 -43.45 39.11
C GLY A 29 -59.93 -42.51 38.64
N ASP A 30 -59.75 -41.38 39.34
CA ASP A 30 -58.70 -40.40 39.06
C ASP A 30 -57.30 -40.99 39.25
N ALA A 31 -57.09 -41.78 40.31
CA ALA A 31 -55.82 -42.45 40.56
C ALA A 31 -55.50 -43.46 39.45
N SER A 32 -56.50 -44.22 38.97
CA SER A 32 -56.36 -45.16 37.85
C SER A 32 -56.02 -44.43 36.54
N GLN A 33 -56.69 -43.31 36.24
CA GLN A 33 -56.42 -42.50 35.05
C GLN A 33 -55.02 -41.89 35.10
N ARG A 34 -54.60 -41.30 36.22
CA ARG A 34 -53.24 -40.79 36.42
C ARG A 34 -52.19 -41.90 36.30
N ALA A 35 -52.47 -43.09 36.84
CA ALA A 35 -51.56 -44.23 36.69
C ALA A 35 -51.42 -44.64 35.23
N LYS A 36 -52.51 -44.66 34.44
CA LYS A 36 -52.47 -44.93 32.99
C LYS A 36 -51.67 -43.88 32.23
N GLU A 37 -51.87 -42.60 32.52
CA GLU A 37 -51.13 -41.50 31.89
C GLU A 37 -49.64 -41.54 32.24
N LEU A 38 -49.29 -41.80 33.51
CA LEU A 38 -47.91 -41.96 33.96
C LEU A 38 -47.25 -43.19 33.32
N CYS A 39 -47.95 -44.32 33.25
CA CYS A 39 -47.47 -45.54 32.60
C CYS A 39 -47.30 -45.33 31.10
N GLY A 40 -48.25 -44.67 30.42
CA GLY A 40 -48.16 -44.35 28.99
C GLY A 40 -47.01 -43.40 28.68
N SER A 41 -46.84 -42.36 29.49
CA SER A 41 -45.73 -41.41 29.37
C SER A 41 -44.37 -42.09 29.61
N ARG A 42 -44.25 -42.91 30.68
CA ARG A 42 -43.02 -43.67 30.97
C ARG A 42 -42.70 -44.70 29.90
N TYR A 43 -43.71 -45.42 29.39
CA TYR A 43 -43.53 -46.40 28.32
C TYR A 43 -43.11 -45.73 27.01
N SER A 44 -43.76 -44.63 26.63
CA SER A 44 -43.37 -43.83 25.45
C SER A 44 -41.92 -43.34 25.57
N ARG A 45 -41.52 -42.84 26.74
CA ARG A 45 -40.13 -42.46 27.03
C ARG A 45 -39.18 -43.64 26.90
N TYR A 46 -39.49 -44.79 27.50
CA TYR A 46 -38.68 -46.00 27.40
C TYR A 46 -38.52 -46.48 25.95
N CYS A 47 -39.60 -46.50 25.16
CA CYS A 47 -39.54 -46.86 23.74
C CYS A 47 -38.65 -45.90 22.94
N LYS A 48 -38.72 -44.59 23.21
CA LYS A 48 -37.86 -43.59 22.58
C LYS A 48 -36.39 -43.77 22.96
N GLU A 49 -36.11 -43.99 24.24
CA GLU A 49 -34.75 -44.25 24.74
C GLU A 49 -34.18 -45.54 24.15
N ARG A 50 -34.96 -46.64 24.16
CA ARG A 50 -34.57 -47.93 23.59
C ARG A 50 -34.36 -47.87 22.08
N HIS A 51 -35.21 -47.17 21.35
CA HIS A 51 -35.04 -47.00 19.90
C HIS A 51 -33.77 -46.18 19.60
N GLY A 52 -33.52 -45.11 20.38
CA GLY A 52 -32.28 -44.34 20.30
C GLY A 52 -31.03 -45.16 20.56
N THR A 53 -31.05 -46.03 21.59
CA THR A 53 -29.89 -46.90 21.88
C THR A 53 -29.68 -47.96 20.80
N LEU A 54 -30.74 -48.52 20.21
CA LEU A 54 -30.61 -49.46 19.09
C LEU A 54 -29.99 -48.81 17.85
N ILE A 55 -30.41 -47.58 17.51
CA ILE A 55 -29.79 -46.83 16.40
C ILE A 55 -28.32 -46.52 16.70
N ALA A 56 -28.00 -46.13 17.94
CA ALA A 56 -26.62 -45.85 18.33
C ALA A 56 -25.73 -47.09 18.28
N VAL A 57 -26.26 -48.27 18.62
CA VAL A 57 -25.56 -49.54 18.51
C VAL A 57 -25.36 -49.94 17.04
N ASP A 58 -26.40 -49.78 16.20
CA ASP A 58 -26.35 -50.08 14.77
C ASP A 58 -25.33 -49.19 14.03
N ARG A 59 -25.20 -47.93 14.44
CA ARG A 59 -24.25 -46.95 13.88
C ARG A 59 -22.96 -46.80 14.67
N ARG A 60 -22.64 -47.75 15.56
CA ARG A 60 -21.48 -47.63 16.45
C ARG A 60 -20.17 -47.48 15.67
N GLU A 61 -19.98 -48.27 14.62
CA GLU A 61 -18.76 -48.22 13.79
C GLU A 61 -18.60 -46.87 13.10
N ASP A 62 -19.69 -46.28 12.60
CA ASP A 62 -19.68 -44.94 12.01
C ASP A 62 -19.35 -43.85 13.03
N ILE A 63 -19.86 -43.99 14.26
CA ILE A 63 -19.60 -43.07 15.37
C ILE A 63 -18.14 -43.17 15.82
N ASP A 64 -17.60 -44.38 15.97
CA ASP A 64 -16.21 -44.61 16.34
C ASP A 64 -15.27 -44.07 15.25
N ALA A 65 -15.60 -44.28 13.96
CA ALA A 65 -14.89 -43.68 12.84
C ALA A 65 -14.89 -42.14 12.90
N LEU A 66 -16.05 -41.52 13.18
CA LEU A 66 -16.18 -40.07 13.35
C LEU A 66 -15.31 -39.52 14.47
N LEU A 67 -15.31 -40.20 15.62
CA LEU A 67 -14.54 -39.75 16.79
C LEU A 67 -13.03 -39.82 16.55
N GLU A 68 -12.58 -40.71 15.67
CA GLU A 68 -11.17 -40.79 15.26
C GLU A 68 -10.80 -39.77 14.18
N MET A 69 -11.75 -39.22 13.40
CA MET A 69 -11.45 -38.29 12.31
C MET A 69 -10.60 -37.07 12.73
N PRO A 70 -10.88 -36.36 13.85
CA PRO A 70 -10.02 -35.25 14.28
C PRO A 70 -8.57 -35.68 14.55
N ARG A 71 -8.37 -36.86 15.13
CA ARG A 71 -7.02 -37.41 15.38
C ARG A 71 -6.30 -37.75 14.09
N VAL A 72 -7.00 -38.33 13.12
CA VAL A 72 -6.44 -38.65 11.80
C VAL A 72 -6.13 -37.37 11.03
N ILE A 73 -7.01 -36.36 11.07
CA ILE A 73 -6.75 -35.03 10.49
C ILE A 73 -5.50 -34.42 11.11
N HIS A 74 -5.39 -34.42 12.44
CA HIS A 74 -4.21 -33.94 13.14
C HIS A 74 -2.93 -34.70 12.72
N ALA A 75 -2.99 -36.04 12.62
CA ALA A 75 -1.85 -36.83 12.16
C ALA A 75 -1.49 -36.57 10.69
N CYS A 76 -2.47 -36.30 9.83
CA CYS A 76 -2.23 -35.89 8.44
C CYS A 76 -1.59 -34.49 8.37
N VAL A 77 -2.05 -33.53 9.16
CA VAL A 77 -1.45 -32.19 9.27
C VAL A 77 -0.03 -32.27 9.82
N ALA A 78 0.20 -33.12 10.82
CA ALA A 78 1.51 -33.36 11.39
C ALA A 78 2.49 -34.00 10.39
N GLY A 79 2.00 -34.89 9.53
CA GLY A 79 2.78 -35.57 8.49
C GLY A 79 2.74 -34.89 7.11
N ASP A 80 2.33 -33.62 7.02
CA ASP A 80 2.24 -32.84 5.77
C ASP A 80 1.39 -33.47 4.65
N ARG A 81 0.42 -34.31 5.01
CA ARG A 81 -0.54 -34.95 4.10
C ARG A 81 -1.80 -34.11 3.96
N TRP A 82 -1.65 -32.90 3.42
CA TRP A 82 -2.69 -31.87 3.34
C TRP A 82 -3.94 -32.32 2.59
N ASP A 83 -3.78 -32.98 1.45
CA ASP A 83 -4.91 -33.43 0.62
C ASP A 83 -5.76 -34.47 1.37
N GLY A 84 -5.12 -35.33 2.18
CA GLY A 84 -5.80 -36.29 3.05
C GLY A 84 -6.54 -35.60 4.20
N ALA A 85 -5.91 -34.62 4.85
CA ALA A 85 -6.56 -33.84 5.91
C ALA A 85 -7.80 -33.08 5.40
N LEU A 86 -7.69 -32.43 4.24
CA LEU A 86 -8.79 -31.69 3.63
C LEU A 86 -9.92 -32.60 3.14
N SER A 87 -9.58 -33.75 2.53
CA SER A 87 -10.61 -34.71 2.10
C SER A 87 -11.39 -35.28 3.28
N LEU A 88 -10.72 -35.59 4.40
CA LEU A 88 -11.38 -36.00 5.64
C LEU A 88 -12.27 -34.90 6.21
N TYR A 89 -11.82 -33.64 6.16
CA TYR A 89 -12.65 -32.51 6.58
C TYR A 89 -13.90 -32.33 5.73
N GLU A 90 -13.76 -32.36 4.40
CA GLU A 90 -14.88 -32.29 3.47
C GLU A 90 -15.89 -33.42 3.73
N GLN A 91 -15.40 -34.63 4.05
CA GLN A 91 -16.26 -35.73 4.49
C GLN A 91 -17.00 -35.41 5.80
N THR A 92 -16.31 -34.91 6.85
CA THR A 92 -17.00 -34.54 8.11
C THR A 92 -18.08 -33.48 7.89
N ARG A 93 -17.83 -32.54 6.97
CA ARG A 93 -18.78 -31.48 6.60
C ARG A 93 -19.97 -32.03 5.84
N ALA A 94 -19.75 -32.90 4.85
CA ALA A 94 -20.82 -33.56 4.11
C ALA A 94 -21.74 -34.34 5.06
N TRP A 95 -21.18 -35.00 6.07
CA TRP A 95 -21.96 -35.73 7.07
C TRP A 95 -22.78 -34.79 7.95
N GLN A 96 -22.18 -33.68 8.41
CA GLN A 96 -22.92 -32.66 9.15
C GLN A 96 -24.11 -32.12 8.32
N GLN A 97 -23.88 -31.83 7.03
CA GLN A 97 -24.92 -31.35 6.13
C GLN A 97 -26.04 -32.39 5.96
N GLN A 98 -25.70 -33.66 5.70
CA GLN A 98 -26.68 -34.74 5.61
C GLN A 98 -27.54 -34.85 6.87
N VAL A 99 -26.92 -34.79 8.05
CA VAL A 99 -27.61 -34.85 9.34
C VAL A 99 -28.54 -33.66 9.56
N THR A 100 -28.11 -32.44 9.20
CA THR A 100 -28.96 -31.24 9.27
C THR A 100 -30.14 -31.28 8.28
N HIS A 101 -29.97 -31.89 7.12
CA HIS A 101 -31.06 -32.06 6.15
C HIS A 101 -32.06 -33.14 6.60
N SER A 102 -31.59 -34.28 7.11
CA SER A 102 -32.47 -35.34 7.64
C SER A 102 -33.28 -34.87 8.84
N THR A 103 -32.70 -34.07 9.74
CA THR A 103 -33.43 -33.52 10.90
C THR A 103 -34.52 -32.54 10.53
N ARG A 104 -34.35 -31.75 9.45
CA ARG A 104 -35.41 -30.84 8.96
C ARG A 104 -36.58 -31.54 8.29
N GLN A 105 -36.38 -32.78 7.82
CA GLN A 105 -37.42 -33.52 7.10
C GLN A 105 -38.28 -34.38 8.04
N GLU A 106 -37.81 -34.61 9.27
CA GLU A 106 -38.47 -35.46 10.28
C GLU A 106 -38.91 -34.65 11.52
N ASP A 107 -39.71 -33.59 11.33
CA ASP A 107 -40.25 -32.71 12.39
C ASP A 107 -41.09 -33.43 13.48
N HIS A 108 -41.21 -34.76 13.43
CA HIS A 108 -41.98 -35.59 14.37
C HIS A 108 -41.17 -36.69 15.09
N ILE A 109 -39.86 -36.82 14.85
CA ILE A 109 -39.06 -37.90 15.47
C ILE A 109 -38.12 -37.39 16.57
N SER A 110 -38.62 -37.56 17.81
CA SER A 110 -37.93 -37.98 19.04
C SER A 110 -36.56 -37.38 19.42
N THR A 111 -36.45 -37.02 20.71
CA THR A 111 -35.27 -36.57 21.48
C THR A 111 -34.00 -37.42 21.35
N ALA A 112 -34.06 -38.60 20.73
CA ALA A 112 -32.90 -39.45 20.45
C ALA A 112 -32.03 -38.90 19.29
N SER A 113 -32.62 -38.19 18.31
CA SER A 113 -31.86 -37.54 17.21
C SER A 113 -30.95 -36.41 17.71
N THR A 114 -31.25 -35.84 18.88
CA THR A 114 -30.47 -34.77 19.52
C THR A 114 -29.07 -35.25 19.98
N GLY A 115 -28.91 -36.52 20.34
CA GLY A 115 -27.61 -37.07 20.76
C GLY A 115 -26.61 -37.19 19.60
N ALA A 116 -27.06 -37.75 18.47
CA ALA A 116 -26.21 -37.91 17.29
C ALA A 116 -25.86 -36.55 16.66
N THR A 117 -26.82 -35.62 16.57
CA THR A 117 -26.59 -34.27 16.01
C THR A 117 -25.61 -33.47 16.86
N THR A 118 -25.70 -33.55 18.19
CA THR A 118 -24.74 -32.88 19.09
C THR A 118 -23.35 -33.49 19.00
N LEU A 119 -23.23 -34.81 18.88
CA LEU A 119 -21.94 -35.48 18.70
C LEU A 119 -21.27 -35.08 17.38
N ILE A 120 -22.01 -35.14 16.27
CA ILE A 120 -21.50 -34.78 14.94
C ILE A 120 -21.09 -33.31 14.89
N SER A 121 -21.88 -32.42 15.51
CA SER A 121 -21.53 -31.01 15.63
C SER A 121 -20.25 -30.78 16.45
N ARG A 122 -20.04 -31.56 17.52
CA ARG A 122 -18.80 -31.49 18.32
C ARG A 122 -17.58 -32.00 17.56
N VAL A 123 -17.72 -33.12 16.84
CA VAL A 123 -16.65 -33.69 16.01
C VAL A 123 -16.30 -32.72 14.88
N HIS A 124 -17.29 -32.17 14.19
CA HIS A 124 -17.07 -31.18 13.15
C HIS A 124 -16.38 -29.93 13.69
N ARG A 125 -16.81 -29.40 14.85
CA ARG A 125 -16.16 -28.25 15.49
C ARG A 125 -14.71 -28.56 15.87
N ALA A 126 -14.43 -29.72 16.45
CA ALA A 126 -13.05 -30.11 16.78
C ALA A 126 -12.18 -30.26 15.52
N ALA A 127 -12.73 -30.82 14.44
CA ALA A 127 -12.04 -30.90 13.16
C ALA A 127 -11.78 -29.51 12.55
N ALA A 128 -12.76 -28.61 12.62
CA ALA A 128 -12.64 -27.22 12.18
C ALA A 128 -11.56 -26.48 12.99
N GLU A 129 -11.58 -26.55 14.32
CA GLU A 129 -10.56 -25.93 15.19
C GLU A 129 -9.13 -26.40 14.85
N HIS A 130 -8.95 -27.69 14.54
CA HIS A 130 -7.63 -28.20 14.13
C HIS A 130 -7.19 -27.70 12.75
N ILE A 131 -8.12 -27.54 11.81
CA ILE A 131 -7.82 -27.07 10.46
C ILE A 131 -7.58 -25.56 10.46
N GLU A 132 -8.46 -24.81 11.10
CA GLU A 132 -8.37 -23.36 11.26
C GLU A 132 -7.13 -22.95 12.05
N GLY A 133 -6.86 -23.66 13.13
CA GLY A 133 -5.69 -23.39 13.97
C GLY A 133 -4.40 -23.82 13.31
N GLU A 134 -4.23 -25.12 13.06
CA GLU A 134 -2.91 -25.69 12.77
C GLU A 134 -2.62 -25.80 11.28
N LEU A 135 -3.60 -26.23 10.47
CA LEU A 135 -3.39 -26.40 9.02
C LEU A 135 -3.18 -25.03 8.35
N ILE A 136 -3.99 -24.03 8.66
CA ILE A 136 -3.81 -22.68 8.11
C ILE A 136 -2.46 -22.09 8.53
N ARG A 137 -2.10 -22.14 9.83
CA ARG A 137 -0.80 -21.63 10.31
C ARG A 137 0.39 -22.31 9.63
N ARG A 138 0.34 -23.64 9.44
CA ARG A 138 1.42 -24.37 8.75
C ARG A 138 1.45 -24.11 7.25
N LEU A 139 0.30 -24.00 6.59
CA LEU A 139 0.23 -23.64 5.18
C LEU A 139 0.78 -22.24 4.96
N ILE A 140 0.47 -21.29 5.83
CA ILE A 140 1.04 -19.93 5.85
C ILE A 140 2.56 -19.98 6.01
N ALA A 141 3.07 -20.72 7.01
CA ALA A 141 4.50 -20.89 7.24
C ALA A 141 5.20 -21.58 6.07
N ARG A 142 4.54 -22.51 5.38
CA ARG A 142 5.07 -23.14 4.17
C ARG A 142 5.02 -22.23 2.96
N LEU A 143 3.94 -21.48 2.76
CA LEU A 143 3.84 -20.52 1.66
C LEU A 143 4.94 -19.45 1.76
N SER A 144 5.34 -19.08 2.98
CA SER A 144 6.51 -18.21 3.19
C SER A 144 7.85 -18.94 3.02
N ALA A 145 7.95 -20.25 3.31
CA ALA A 145 9.21 -21.00 3.14
C ALA A 145 9.45 -21.52 1.70
N THR A 146 8.39 -21.85 0.96
CA THR A 146 8.47 -22.65 -0.28
C THR A 146 8.86 -21.80 -1.48
N ALA A 147 9.81 -22.30 -2.27
CA ALA A 147 10.32 -21.59 -3.44
C ALA A 147 9.73 -22.02 -4.78
N ALA A 148 9.21 -23.24 -4.86
CA ALA A 148 8.71 -23.80 -6.11
C ALA A 148 7.30 -23.30 -6.40
N LEU A 149 7.12 -22.71 -7.59
CA LEU A 149 5.84 -22.20 -8.09
C LEU A 149 4.71 -23.26 -8.09
N PRO A 150 4.93 -24.53 -8.51
CA PRO A 150 3.87 -25.55 -8.53
C PRO A 150 3.41 -25.92 -7.13
N GLU A 151 4.34 -25.99 -6.18
CA GLU A 151 4.03 -26.28 -4.79
C GLU A 151 3.24 -25.13 -4.16
N LEU A 152 3.62 -23.88 -4.44
CA LEU A 152 2.86 -22.71 -4.01
C LEU A 152 1.42 -22.76 -4.52
N ALA A 153 1.22 -23.00 -5.82
CA ALA A 153 -0.12 -23.14 -6.41
C ALA A 153 -0.94 -24.27 -5.76
N ARG A 154 -0.29 -25.40 -5.43
CA ARG A 154 -0.92 -26.51 -4.72
C ARG A 154 -1.34 -26.11 -3.30
N HIS A 155 -0.45 -25.53 -2.51
CA HIS A 155 -0.75 -25.08 -1.14
C HIS A 155 -1.82 -23.97 -1.13
N LEU A 156 -1.83 -23.09 -2.14
CA LEU A 156 -2.88 -22.10 -2.36
C LEU A 156 -4.24 -22.72 -2.64
N GLY A 157 -4.28 -23.73 -3.53
CA GLY A 157 -5.50 -24.49 -3.79
C GLY A 157 -6.01 -25.21 -2.54
N GLN A 158 -5.11 -25.77 -1.73
CA GLN A 158 -5.41 -26.43 -0.45
C GLN A 158 -5.96 -25.44 0.57
N LEU A 159 -5.28 -24.30 0.76
CA LEU A 159 -5.72 -23.24 1.67
C LEU A 159 -7.11 -22.71 1.26
N ARG A 160 -7.34 -22.52 -0.04
CA ARG A 160 -8.64 -22.09 -0.56
C ARG A 160 -9.76 -23.08 -0.22
N ARG A 161 -9.52 -24.40 -0.38
CA ARG A 161 -10.50 -25.43 -0.03
C ARG A 161 -10.77 -25.46 1.47
N ALA A 162 -9.74 -25.21 2.30
CA ALA A 162 -9.89 -25.08 3.74
C ALA A 162 -10.72 -23.85 4.13
N TRP A 163 -10.56 -22.74 3.41
CA TRP A 163 -11.09 -21.41 3.76
C TRP A 163 -12.51 -21.13 3.24
N HIS A 164 -12.86 -21.55 2.02
CA HIS A 164 -14.18 -21.34 1.41
C HIS A 164 -15.40 -21.84 2.23
N PRO A 165 -15.28 -22.88 3.07
CA PRO A 165 -16.33 -23.30 3.99
C PRO A 165 -16.65 -22.29 5.11
N MET A 166 -15.70 -21.44 5.48
CA MET A 166 -15.75 -20.61 6.69
C MET A 166 -16.58 -19.33 6.49
N SER A 167 -16.48 -18.71 5.29
CA SER A 167 -17.08 -17.39 5.02
C SER A 167 -18.61 -17.42 4.94
N ALA A 168 -19.22 -18.49 4.43
CA ALA A 168 -20.67 -18.57 4.24
C ALA A 168 -21.48 -18.54 5.56
N SER A 169 -20.86 -18.88 6.69
CA SER A 169 -21.49 -18.82 8.02
C SER A 169 -21.23 -17.53 8.80
N GLN A 170 -20.20 -16.76 8.45
CA GLN A 170 -19.82 -15.51 9.14
C GLN A 170 -20.24 -14.26 8.35
N GLU A 171 -20.26 -14.31 7.00
CA GLU A 171 -20.67 -13.17 6.15
C GLU A 171 -22.13 -12.76 6.38
N THR A 172 -23.03 -13.68 6.74
CA THR A 172 -24.43 -13.34 7.06
C THR A 172 -24.61 -12.60 8.38
N ALA A 173 -23.62 -12.58 9.27
CA ALA A 173 -23.70 -11.89 10.56
C ALA A 173 -23.08 -10.48 10.54
N PHE A 174 -22.23 -10.17 9.55
CA PHE A 174 -21.43 -8.93 9.53
C PHE A 174 -21.86 -7.91 8.46
N VAL A 175 -22.58 -8.35 7.41
CA VAL A 175 -22.97 -7.47 6.28
C VAL A 175 -24.05 -6.44 6.65
N GLU A 176 -24.72 -6.56 7.81
CA GLU A 176 -25.74 -5.58 8.22
C GLU A 176 -25.18 -4.32 8.93
N GLU A 177 -23.92 -4.29 9.38
CA GLU A 177 -23.50 -3.26 10.35
C GLU A 177 -22.59 -2.13 9.81
N ASP A 178 -21.81 -2.31 8.73
CA ASP A 178 -20.66 -1.42 8.46
C ASP A 178 -20.60 -0.73 7.07
N MET A 179 -21.72 -0.59 6.37
CA MET A 179 -21.72 -0.06 4.98
C MET A 179 -21.53 1.47 4.81
N HIS A 180 -21.10 2.24 5.82
CA HIS A 180 -20.95 3.70 5.69
C HIS A 180 -19.59 4.26 6.14
N THR A 181 -18.83 4.70 5.12
CA THR A 181 -17.76 5.71 5.11
C THR A 181 -16.38 5.32 5.65
N GLN A 182 -15.36 5.30 4.76
CA GLN A 182 -14.13 6.11 4.86
C GLN A 182 -13.10 5.75 3.76
N SER A 183 -12.40 6.76 3.26
CA SER A 183 -11.22 6.63 2.40
C SER A 183 -9.98 6.46 3.30
N VAL A 184 -9.48 5.24 3.41
CA VAL A 184 -8.39 4.88 4.33
C VAL A 184 -7.11 4.57 3.54
N SER A 185 -5.95 4.86 4.15
CA SER A 185 -4.60 4.58 3.62
C SER A 185 -4.44 3.11 3.22
N ALA A 186 -3.53 2.75 2.28
CA ALA A 186 -3.41 1.37 1.77
C ALA A 186 -3.08 0.32 2.85
N ASP A 187 -2.29 0.67 3.87
CA ASP A 187 -1.98 -0.22 5.01
C ASP A 187 -3.19 -0.40 5.94
N ASP A 188 -4.10 0.56 5.89
CA ASP A 188 -5.20 0.79 6.81
C ASP A 188 -6.50 0.23 6.19
N ALA A 189 -6.62 0.31 4.86
CA ALA A 189 -7.55 -0.44 4.02
C ALA A 189 -7.27 -1.95 4.04
N LEU A 190 -6.04 -2.37 4.38
CA LEU A 190 -5.66 -3.76 4.59
C LEU A 190 -6.13 -4.28 5.95
N ILE A 191 -6.21 -3.39 6.95
CA ILE A 191 -6.78 -3.66 8.28
C ILE A 191 -8.31 -3.61 8.25
N HIS A 192 -8.88 -2.75 7.41
CA HIS A 192 -10.33 -2.52 7.28
C HIS A 192 -10.99 -3.17 6.06
N CYS A 193 -10.30 -4.06 5.32
CA CYS A 193 -10.95 -4.79 4.22
C CYS A 193 -11.88 -5.86 4.83
N PRO A 194 -13.21 -5.77 4.65
CA PRO A 194 -14.16 -6.59 5.41
C PRO A 194 -14.23 -8.05 4.92
N THR A 195 -13.40 -8.45 3.96
CA THR A 195 -13.43 -9.79 3.38
C THR A 195 -12.13 -10.52 3.65
N GLU A 196 -12.22 -11.66 4.33
CA GLU A 196 -11.09 -12.53 4.70
C GLU A 196 -10.24 -12.96 3.50
N SER A 197 -10.85 -13.00 2.31
CA SER A 197 -10.21 -13.24 1.02
C SER A 197 -9.26 -12.12 0.57
N ALA A 198 -9.50 -10.86 0.98
CA ALA A 198 -8.61 -9.74 0.71
C ALA A 198 -7.36 -9.82 1.60
N LEU A 199 -7.54 -10.18 2.89
CA LEU A 199 -6.44 -10.48 3.80
C LEU A 199 -5.58 -11.63 3.27
N LEU A 200 -6.22 -12.69 2.77
CA LEU A 200 -5.50 -13.78 2.13
C LEU A 200 -4.72 -13.29 0.90
N SER A 201 -5.36 -12.55 -0.01
CA SER A 201 -4.70 -12.04 -1.21
C SER A 201 -3.50 -11.14 -0.90
N ALA A 202 -3.62 -10.27 0.10
CA ALA A 202 -2.53 -9.43 0.55
C ALA A 202 -1.43 -10.22 1.26
N PHE A 203 -1.78 -11.23 2.06
CA PHE A 203 -0.83 -12.13 2.70
C PHE A 203 -0.01 -12.91 1.65
N LEU A 204 -0.68 -13.44 0.62
CA LEU A 204 -0.03 -14.16 -0.47
C LEU A 204 0.89 -13.27 -1.28
N MET A 205 0.47 -12.03 -1.54
CA MET A 205 1.33 -11.04 -2.16
C MET A 205 2.56 -10.75 -1.31
N ARG A 206 2.37 -10.52 -0.01
CA ARG A 206 3.48 -10.27 0.93
C ARG A 206 4.45 -11.45 0.97
N ALA A 207 3.94 -12.68 1.14
CA ALA A 207 4.76 -13.89 1.14
C ALA A 207 5.54 -14.06 -0.18
N ARG A 208 4.91 -13.76 -1.31
CA ARG A 208 5.54 -13.89 -2.64
C ARG A 208 6.60 -12.82 -2.88
N ILE A 209 6.35 -11.56 -2.50
CA ILE A 209 7.36 -10.49 -2.55
C ILE A 209 8.53 -10.84 -1.63
N SER A 210 8.27 -11.29 -0.40
CA SER A 210 9.32 -11.69 0.55
C SER A 210 10.11 -12.91 0.08
N TRP A 211 9.48 -13.88 -0.59
CA TRP A 211 10.20 -14.99 -1.23
C TRP A 211 11.10 -14.49 -2.35
N TRP A 212 10.59 -13.62 -3.20
CA TRP A 212 11.32 -13.13 -4.36
C TRP A 212 12.52 -12.26 -3.95
N ARG A 213 12.37 -11.36 -2.95
CA ARG A 213 13.51 -10.63 -2.36
C ARG A 213 14.64 -11.58 -1.98
N ARG A 214 14.32 -12.63 -1.23
CA ARG A 214 15.29 -13.68 -0.85
C ARG A 214 15.90 -14.41 -2.05
N ALA A 215 15.22 -14.52 -3.18
CA ALA A 215 15.76 -15.16 -4.39
C ALA A 215 16.74 -14.23 -5.11
N VAL A 216 16.48 -12.93 -5.16
CA VAL A 216 17.39 -11.91 -5.68
C VAL A 216 18.62 -11.76 -4.78
N ASP A 217 18.43 -11.70 -3.46
CA ASP A 217 19.53 -11.64 -2.49
C ASP A 217 20.45 -12.85 -2.66
N ARG A 218 19.89 -14.06 -2.83
CA ARG A 218 20.65 -15.28 -3.13
C ARG A 218 21.40 -15.23 -4.47
N GLN A 219 20.89 -14.51 -5.47
CA GLN A 219 21.59 -14.33 -6.74
C GLN A 219 22.71 -13.28 -6.64
N GLY A 220 22.50 -12.20 -5.88
CA GLY A 220 23.53 -11.20 -5.57
C GLY A 220 24.65 -11.75 -4.69
N ASP A 221 24.28 -12.53 -3.67
CA ASP A 221 25.18 -13.21 -2.76
C ASP A 221 25.85 -14.44 -3.37
N GLY A 222 25.51 -14.87 -4.59
CA GLY A 222 26.21 -16.00 -5.24
C GLY A 222 27.73 -15.83 -5.31
N ARG A 223 28.24 -14.59 -5.23
CA ARG A 223 29.68 -14.27 -5.11
C ARG A 223 30.20 -14.21 -3.66
N ALA A 224 29.36 -13.88 -2.68
CA ALA A 224 29.74 -13.74 -1.25
C ALA A 224 29.42 -14.99 -0.41
N ALA A 225 28.33 -15.69 -0.71
CA ALA A 225 27.89 -16.95 -0.10
C ALA A 225 28.90 -18.08 -0.30
N ALA A 226 29.68 -18.09 -1.38
CA ALA A 226 30.79 -19.04 -1.55
C ALA A 226 31.88 -18.89 -0.47
N ALA A 227 32.09 -17.67 0.06
CA ALA A 227 33.03 -17.40 1.13
C ALA A 227 32.38 -17.57 2.52
N ALA A 228 31.10 -17.23 2.68
CA ALA A 228 30.37 -17.38 3.94
C ALA A 228 30.02 -18.84 4.27
N VAL A 229 29.75 -19.69 3.27
CA VAL A 229 29.54 -21.14 3.45
C VAL A 229 30.83 -21.84 3.92
N ALA A 230 32.00 -21.29 3.61
CA ALA A 230 33.27 -21.77 4.17
C ALA A 230 33.47 -21.35 5.64
N ALA A 231 32.81 -20.27 6.10
CA ALA A 231 32.91 -19.75 7.47
C ALA A 231 31.79 -20.25 8.41
N ALA A 232 30.60 -20.55 7.89
CA ALA A 232 29.45 -21.01 8.67
C ALA A 232 29.52 -22.50 9.08
N ALA A 233 30.51 -23.25 8.57
CA ALA A 233 30.72 -24.65 8.93
C ALA A 233 31.18 -24.88 10.39
N THR A 234 31.37 -23.84 11.21
CA THR A 234 31.97 -23.95 12.56
C THR A 234 31.12 -23.47 13.74
N ALA A 235 29.83 -23.13 13.60
CA ALA A 235 29.03 -22.70 14.76
C ALA A 235 27.65 -23.36 14.79
N HIS A 236 27.39 -24.16 15.83
CA HIS A 236 26.08 -24.75 16.16
C HIS A 236 25.53 -24.09 17.43
N SER A 237 24.41 -23.38 17.33
CA SER A 237 23.52 -23.14 18.46
C SER A 237 22.09 -22.88 17.96
N LYS A 238 21.12 -23.53 18.60
CA LYS A 238 19.75 -23.76 18.10
C LYS A 238 18.68 -22.82 18.69
N ASP A 239 19.05 -21.88 19.55
CA ASP A 239 18.07 -21.11 20.34
C ASP A 239 17.79 -19.68 19.81
N ALA A 240 18.20 -19.36 18.58
CA ALA A 240 17.97 -18.05 17.95
C ALA A 240 16.87 -18.04 16.87
N GLU A 241 16.16 -19.16 16.64
CA GLU A 241 15.37 -19.37 15.40
C GLU A 241 14.01 -18.64 15.33
N LEU A 242 13.46 -18.09 16.42
CA LEU A 242 12.15 -17.42 16.37
C LEU A 242 12.22 -15.89 16.17
N ASP A 243 13.20 -15.21 16.74
CA ASP A 243 13.43 -13.78 16.48
C ASP A 243 14.23 -13.54 15.18
N ALA A 244 14.89 -14.58 14.63
CA ALA A 244 15.55 -14.57 13.33
C ALA A 244 14.61 -14.83 12.13
N ALA A 245 13.30 -15.01 12.35
CA ALA A 245 12.35 -15.40 11.29
C ALA A 245 11.91 -14.23 10.36
N MET A 246 12.35 -13.00 10.62
CA MET A 246 12.11 -11.83 9.74
C MET A 246 13.37 -10.96 9.55
N PRO A 247 14.45 -11.46 8.91
CA PRO A 247 15.68 -10.69 8.69
C PRO A 247 15.57 -9.69 7.52
N TRP A 248 14.41 -9.56 6.86
CA TRP A 248 14.25 -8.87 5.58
C TRP A 248 14.28 -7.33 5.66
N ARG A 249 14.53 -6.74 6.83
CA ARG A 249 14.72 -5.29 6.98
C ARG A 249 16.14 -4.80 6.65
N GLU A 250 17.12 -5.67 6.42
CA GLU A 250 18.53 -5.25 6.54
C GLU A 250 19.25 -4.90 5.23
N THR A 251 18.70 -5.15 4.05
CA THR A 251 19.36 -4.73 2.80
C THR A 251 18.41 -3.96 1.90
N GLU A 252 18.14 -2.72 2.28
CA GLU A 252 17.59 -1.71 1.36
C GLU A 252 18.48 -1.65 0.12
N PRO A 253 17.93 -1.50 -1.11
CA PRO A 253 18.74 -1.34 -2.31
C PRO A 253 19.62 -0.10 -2.15
N THR A 254 20.92 -0.34 -1.92
CA THR A 254 21.91 0.72 -1.67
C THR A 254 22.48 1.26 -2.98
N SER A 255 22.32 0.51 -4.08
CA SER A 255 22.90 0.86 -5.37
C SER A 255 21.86 1.00 -6.50
N PRO A 256 22.17 1.83 -7.52
CA PRO A 256 21.38 1.95 -8.72
C PRO A 256 21.08 0.63 -9.43
N GLU A 257 22.09 -0.23 -9.50
CA GLU A 257 22.02 -1.50 -10.19
C GLU A 257 21.08 -2.47 -9.48
N GLN A 258 21.10 -2.51 -8.15
CA GLN A 258 20.15 -3.29 -7.36
C GLN A 258 18.72 -2.83 -7.59
N LEU A 259 18.48 -1.51 -7.65
CA LEU A 259 17.14 -0.99 -7.91
C LEU A 259 16.66 -1.30 -9.34
N ALA A 260 17.54 -1.19 -10.34
CA ALA A 260 17.21 -1.56 -11.71
C ALA A 260 16.87 -3.06 -11.82
N GLN A 261 17.70 -3.94 -11.23
CA GLN A 261 17.42 -5.37 -11.15
C GLN A 261 16.09 -5.66 -10.44
N TRP A 262 15.80 -4.91 -9.39
CA TRP A 262 14.56 -5.02 -8.64
C TRP A 262 13.33 -4.63 -9.47
N LEU A 263 13.40 -3.51 -10.19
CA LEU A 263 12.34 -3.07 -11.11
C LEU A 263 12.15 -4.04 -12.28
N ASP A 264 13.23 -4.53 -12.88
CA ASP A 264 13.17 -5.48 -13.99
C ASP A 264 12.49 -6.79 -13.57
N ALA A 265 12.79 -7.29 -12.39
CA ALA A 265 12.18 -8.50 -11.91
C ALA A 265 10.74 -8.28 -11.41
N LEU A 266 10.37 -7.09 -10.89
CA LEU A 266 8.96 -6.74 -10.71
C LEU A 266 8.22 -6.68 -12.05
N ARG A 267 8.83 -6.08 -13.08
CA ARG A 267 8.29 -6.03 -14.45
C ARG A 267 8.07 -7.44 -15.02
N LEU A 268 9.00 -8.36 -14.76
CA LEU A 268 8.94 -9.74 -15.25
C LEU A 268 7.92 -10.59 -14.48
N HIS A 269 7.89 -10.48 -13.15
CA HIS A 269 7.13 -11.39 -12.30
C HIS A 269 5.72 -10.91 -11.98
N THR A 270 5.46 -9.61 -11.93
CA THR A 270 4.13 -9.10 -11.56
C THR A 270 3.04 -9.51 -12.55
N PRO A 271 3.25 -9.47 -13.89
CA PRO A 271 2.24 -9.96 -14.84
C PRO A 271 1.95 -11.45 -14.68
N GLU A 272 2.97 -12.25 -14.39
CA GLU A 272 2.82 -13.69 -14.16
C GLU A 272 2.09 -13.97 -12.85
N LEU A 273 2.40 -13.23 -11.78
CA LEU A 273 1.68 -13.31 -10.52
C LEU A 273 0.23 -12.89 -10.71
N HIS A 274 -0.03 -11.79 -11.42
CA HIS A 274 -1.38 -11.35 -11.75
C HIS A 274 -2.14 -12.42 -12.54
N ARG A 275 -1.49 -13.09 -13.52
CA ARG A 275 -2.07 -14.21 -14.27
C ARG A 275 -2.41 -15.39 -13.36
N GLN A 276 -1.54 -15.74 -12.44
CA GLN A 276 -1.78 -16.82 -11.47
C GLN A 276 -2.89 -16.49 -10.50
N LEU A 277 -2.91 -15.26 -9.97
CA LEU A 277 -3.96 -14.76 -9.10
C LEU A 277 -5.30 -14.76 -9.84
N ALA A 278 -5.31 -14.30 -11.10
CA ALA A 278 -6.48 -14.34 -11.96
C ALA A 278 -6.96 -15.77 -12.23
N ALA A 279 -6.05 -16.73 -12.45
CA ALA A 279 -6.41 -18.13 -12.63
C ALA A 279 -6.98 -18.77 -11.36
N LEU A 280 -6.40 -18.44 -10.19
CA LEU A 280 -6.89 -18.88 -8.90
C LEU A 280 -8.26 -18.29 -8.59
N LEU A 281 -8.48 -17.01 -8.92
CA LEU A 281 -9.72 -16.29 -8.66
C LEU A 281 -10.77 -16.46 -9.76
N ALA A 282 -10.44 -17.05 -10.91
CA ALA A 282 -11.35 -17.26 -12.04
C ALA A 282 -12.71 -17.86 -11.65
N PRO A 283 -12.83 -18.81 -10.69
CA PRO A 283 -14.12 -19.36 -10.30
C PRO A 283 -15.02 -18.38 -9.54
N HIS A 284 -14.51 -17.24 -9.06
CA HIS A 284 -15.28 -16.21 -8.37
C HIS A 284 -15.89 -15.17 -9.32
N GLY A 285 -15.68 -15.30 -10.63
CA GLY A 285 -16.33 -14.46 -11.65
C GLY A 285 -16.09 -12.96 -11.42
N ALA A 286 -17.16 -12.17 -11.47
CA ALA A 286 -17.13 -10.71 -11.30
C ALA A 286 -16.56 -10.25 -9.94
N GLN A 287 -16.56 -11.11 -8.92
CA GLN A 287 -15.96 -10.78 -7.61
C GLN A 287 -14.42 -10.79 -7.66
N ALA A 288 -13.78 -11.17 -8.77
CA ALA A 288 -12.32 -11.19 -8.90
C ALA A 288 -11.68 -9.78 -9.03
N GLU A 289 -12.46 -8.76 -9.43
CA GLU A 289 -12.00 -7.39 -9.66
C GLU A 289 -11.40 -6.70 -8.41
N PRO A 290 -12.04 -6.70 -7.23
CA PRO A 290 -11.47 -6.09 -6.02
C PRO A 290 -10.12 -6.69 -5.63
N TYR A 291 -9.89 -7.99 -5.84
CA TYR A 291 -8.60 -8.62 -5.53
C TYR A 291 -7.50 -8.22 -6.50
N ARG A 292 -7.83 -8.00 -7.78
CA ARG A 292 -6.89 -7.46 -8.76
C ARG A 292 -6.45 -6.06 -8.35
N ASN A 293 -7.40 -5.23 -7.93
CA ASN A 293 -7.13 -3.87 -7.46
C ASN A 293 -6.29 -3.88 -6.17
N LEU A 294 -6.57 -4.77 -5.23
CA LEU A 294 -5.80 -4.92 -3.99
C LEU A 294 -4.35 -5.36 -4.26
N ALA A 295 -4.16 -6.36 -5.11
CA ALA A 295 -2.85 -6.84 -5.53
C ALA A 295 -2.03 -5.71 -6.18
N ALA A 296 -2.67 -4.96 -7.07
CA ALA A 296 -2.05 -3.85 -7.78
C ALA A 296 -1.71 -2.69 -6.81
N ALA A 297 -2.62 -2.36 -5.89
CA ALA A 297 -2.41 -1.36 -4.85
C ALA A 297 -1.26 -1.73 -3.90
N TYR A 298 -1.14 -3.00 -3.53
CA TYR A 298 -0.06 -3.48 -2.67
C TYR A 298 1.31 -3.44 -3.36
N VAL A 299 1.39 -3.82 -4.64
CA VAL A 299 2.61 -3.68 -5.42
C VAL A 299 2.99 -2.20 -5.55
N ALA A 300 2.02 -1.33 -5.84
CA ALA A 300 2.24 0.11 -5.93
C ALA A 300 2.70 0.72 -4.60
N SER A 301 2.11 0.33 -3.46
CA SER A 301 2.49 0.85 -2.14
C SER A 301 3.89 0.39 -1.73
N THR A 302 4.20 -0.89 -1.92
CA THR A 302 5.53 -1.46 -1.64
C THR A 302 6.59 -0.77 -2.50
N LEU A 303 6.32 -0.63 -3.79
CA LEU A 303 7.23 0.01 -4.73
C LEU A 303 7.41 1.50 -4.46
N ARG A 304 6.35 2.19 -4.07
CA ARG A 304 6.44 3.57 -3.60
C ARG A 304 7.34 3.68 -2.37
N SER A 305 7.15 2.85 -1.35
CA SER A 305 7.94 2.93 -0.11
C SER A 305 9.44 2.72 -0.34
N GLU A 306 9.81 1.71 -1.15
CA GLU A 306 11.21 1.42 -1.45
C GLU A 306 11.83 2.51 -2.34
N LEU A 307 11.10 2.96 -3.36
CA LEU A 307 11.56 4.05 -4.22
C LEU A 307 11.70 5.35 -3.45
N GLN A 308 10.77 5.67 -2.55
CA GLN A 308 10.82 6.87 -1.74
C GLN A 308 12.10 6.89 -0.89
N HIS A 309 12.49 5.75 -0.32
CA HIS A 309 13.75 5.65 0.44
C HIS A 309 14.98 5.91 -0.45
N VAL A 310 15.08 5.26 -1.61
CA VAL A 310 16.22 5.46 -2.53
C VAL A 310 16.25 6.89 -3.07
N LEU A 311 15.09 7.41 -3.48
CA LEU A 311 14.94 8.78 -3.95
C LEU A 311 15.31 9.78 -2.86
N GLN A 312 15.02 9.49 -1.59
CA GLN A 312 15.41 10.33 -0.46
C GLN A 312 16.92 10.34 -0.21
N ASN A 313 17.66 9.29 -0.56
CA ASN A 313 19.10 9.25 -0.32
C ASN A 313 19.95 9.61 -1.54
N THR A 314 19.34 9.75 -2.71
CA THR A 314 20.08 10.02 -3.94
C THR A 314 20.27 11.52 -4.21
N ASN A 315 21.49 11.89 -4.64
CA ASN A 315 21.91 13.23 -5.07
C ASN A 315 22.28 13.34 -6.57
N ASP A 316 22.07 12.25 -7.33
CA ASP A 316 22.41 12.17 -8.74
C ASP A 316 21.18 12.26 -9.64
N LEU A 317 21.14 13.32 -10.46
CA LEU A 317 20.13 13.50 -11.49
C LEU A 317 20.32 12.52 -12.65
N THR A 318 21.47 11.92 -12.92
CA THR A 318 21.51 10.90 -14.00
C THR A 318 20.79 9.62 -13.56
N PHE A 319 21.02 9.25 -12.30
CA PHE A 319 20.37 8.09 -11.69
C PHE A 319 18.85 8.23 -11.64
N VAL A 320 18.31 9.33 -11.13
CA VAL A 320 16.84 9.49 -11.00
C VAL A 320 16.13 9.47 -12.38
N ALA A 321 16.86 9.71 -13.49
CA ALA A 321 16.33 9.75 -14.87
C ALA A 321 16.28 8.35 -15.43
N THR A 322 17.36 7.61 -15.21
CA THR A 322 17.43 6.18 -15.47
C THR A 322 16.35 5.44 -14.69
N LEU A 323 16.10 5.87 -13.44
CA LEU A 323 15.03 5.33 -12.62
C LEU A 323 13.65 5.69 -13.18
N ALA A 324 13.42 6.95 -13.55
CA ALA A 324 12.14 7.39 -14.11
C ALA A 324 11.79 6.67 -15.41
N THR A 325 12.77 6.47 -16.29
CA THR A 325 12.62 5.71 -17.54
C THR A 325 12.35 4.23 -17.25
N SER A 326 13.08 3.61 -16.32
CA SER A 326 12.84 2.22 -15.89
C SER A 326 11.44 2.03 -15.31
N VAL A 327 10.96 3.00 -14.52
CA VAL A 327 9.60 3.00 -13.95
C VAL A 327 8.55 3.16 -15.06
N ALA A 328 8.77 4.04 -16.05
CA ALA A 328 7.88 4.21 -17.19
C ALA A 328 7.81 2.94 -18.07
N ASP A 329 8.94 2.27 -18.30
CA ASP A 329 8.99 1.01 -19.06
C ASP A 329 8.29 -0.13 -18.31
N THR A 330 8.34 -0.08 -16.97
CA THR A 330 7.68 -1.06 -16.09
C THR A 330 6.19 -0.77 -15.89
N SER A 331 5.78 0.49 -15.99
CA SER A 331 4.38 0.87 -15.79
C SER A 331 3.48 0.35 -16.91
N GLY A 332 3.94 0.28 -18.16
CA GLY A 332 3.13 -0.26 -19.27
C GLY A 332 2.58 -1.68 -19.01
N PRO A 333 3.44 -2.66 -18.67
CA PRO A 333 3.01 -3.99 -18.23
C PRO A 333 2.11 -4.00 -16.99
N LEU A 334 2.38 -3.12 -16.01
CA LEU A 334 1.61 -3.05 -14.76
C LEU A 334 0.25 -2.37 -14.91
N ALA A 335 0.14 -1.40 -15.81
CA ALA A 335 -1.11 -0.72 -16.15
C ALA A 335 -2.13 -1.71 -16.72
N ARG A 336 -1.66 -2.73 -17.47
CA ARG A 336 -2.51 -3.85 -17.91
C ARG A 336 -3.06 -4.69 -16.74
N CYS A 337 -2.43 -4.61 -15.57
CA CYS A 337 -2.80 -5.33 -14.36
C CYS A 337 -3.61 -4.47 -13.35
N ALA A 338 -4.12 -3.31 -13.79
CA ALA A 338 -5.09 -2.42 -13.12
C ALA A 338 -4.58 -1.17 -12.36
N THR A 339 -3.27 -0.95 -12.17
CA THR A 339 -2.79 0.32 -11.59
C THR A 339 -1.74 0.99 -12.47
N ASP A 340 -1.93 2.29 -12.70
CA ASP A 340 -0.91 3.13 -13.33
C ASP A 340 0.13 3.53 -12.28
N VAL A 341 1.05 2.60 -12.04
CA VAL A 341 2.18 2.74 -11.13
C VAL A 341 3.03 3.98 -11.44
N HIS A 342 3.06 4.43 -12.71
CA HIS A 342 3.79 5.64 -13.10
C HIS A 342 3.25 6.87 -12.37
N THR A 343 1.93 7.07 -12.36
CA THR A 343 1.31 8.27 -11.75
C THR A 343 1.61 8.40 -10.26
N VAL A 344 1.65 7.27 -9.54
CA VAL A 344 1.92 7.23 -8.10
C VAL A 344 3.35 7.66 -7.79
N ILE A 345 4.32 7.19 -8.58
CA ILE A 345 5.75 7.39 -8.33
C ILE A 345 6.26 8.70 -8.96
N GLN A 346 5.64 9.12 -10.07
CA GLN A 346 6.04 10.32 -10.80
C GLN A 346 6.09 11.54 -9.87
N HIS A 347 5.16 11.63 -8.91
CA HIS A 347 5.19 12.67 -7.90
C HIS A 347 6.46 12.61 -7.03
N ASP A 348 6.82 11.44 -6.52
CA ASP A 348 8.00 11.26 -5.66
C ASP A 348 9.30 11.49 -6.45
N ILE A 349 9.36 11.09 -7.73
CA ILE A 349 10.45 11.40 -8.65
C ILE A 349 10.57 12.92 -8.84
N HIS A 350 9.45 13.63 -9.07
CA HIS A 350 9.46 15.08 -9.20
C HIS A 350 10.01 15.75 -7.93
N LEU A 351 9.56 15.31 -6.74
CA LEU A 351 10.06 15.83 -5.48
C LEU A 351 11.58 15.61 -5.32
N ALA A 352 12.07 14.42 -5.69
CA ALA A 352 13.50 14.12 -5.66
C ALA A 352 14.30 15.03 -6.61
N ILE A 353 13.82 15.23 -7.85
CA ILE A 353 14.46 16.12 -8.83
C ILE A 353 14.52 17.56 -8.30
N VAL A 354 13.39 18.10 -7.80
CA VAL A 354 13.33 19.46 -7.23
C VAL A 354 14.34 19.58 -6.11
N ARG A 355 14.38 18.61 -5.19
CA ARG A 355 15.30 18.64 -4.05
C ARG A 355 16.76 18.60 -4.49
N ILE A 356 17.14 17.70 -5.41
CA ILE A 356 18.52 17.60 -5.89
C ILE A 356 18.93 18.89 -6.62
N ALA A 357 18.05 19.42 -7.47
CA ALA A 357 18.27 20.67 -8.18
C ALA A 357 18.41 21.85 -7.21
N THR A 358 17.56 21.91 -6.18
CA THR A 358 17.63 22.90 -5.10
C THR A 358 18.98 22.83 -4.38
N GLY A 359 19.41 21.64 -3.94
CA GLY A 359 20.69 21.48 -3.26
C GLY A 359 21.89 21.82 -4.15
N ARG A 360 21.83 21.54 -5.46
CA ARG A 360 22.89 21.95 -6.42
C ARG A 360 22.90 23.47 -6.64
N ALA A 361 21.74 24.09 -6.78
CA ALA A 361 21.58 25.52 -6.92
C ALA A 361 22.08 26.28 -5.68
N GLU A 362 21.70 25.83 -4.48
CA GLU A 362 22.17 26.40 -3.21
C GLU A 362 23.71 26.30 -3.09
N ARG A 363 24.31 25.17 -3.45
CA ARG A 363 25.78 25.04 -3.49
C ARG A 363 26.44 26.01 -4.46
N ALA A 364 25.83 26.25 -5.63
CA ALA A 364 26.35 27.21 -6.59
C ALA A 364 26.27 28.65 -6.04
N THR A 365 25.17 29.00 -5.36
CA THR A 365 25.01 30.28 -4.67
C THR A 365 26.04 30.46 -3.55
N VAL A 366 26.26 29.44 -2.71
CA VAL A 366 27.27 29.49 -1.63
C VAL A 366 28.67 29.62 -2.19
N ALA A 367 29.02 28.88 -3.24
CA ALA A 367 30.32 28.99 -3.91
C ALA A 367 30.54 30.41 -4.49
N LEU A 368 29.49 31.01 -5.06
CA LEU A 368 29.53 32.42 -5.47
C LEU A 368 29.81 33.33 -4.27
N THR A 369 29.08 33.18 -3.17
CA THR A 369 29.27 33.98 -1.95
C THR A 369 30.71 33.89 -1.45
N GLU A 370 31.25 32.68 -1.32
CA GLU A 370 32.62 32.46 -0.88
C GLU A 370 33.62 33.11 -1.84
N GLU A 371 33.42 32.96 -3.14
CA GLU A 371 34.31 33.57 -4.14
C GLU A 371 34.29 35.11 -4.08
N LEU A 372 33.10 35.70 -3.96
CA LEU A 372 32.94 37.15 -3.83
C LEU A 372 33.60 37.70 -2.56
N GLN A 373 33.60 36.92 -1.47
CA GLN A 373 34.24 37.31 -0.21
C GLN A 373 35.77 37.18 -0.27
N HIS A 374 36.28 36.10 -0.85
CA HIS A 374 37.71 35.74 -0.80
C HIS A 374 38.53 36.31 -1.96
N ASN A 375 37.96 36.35 -3.16
CA ASN A 375 38.64 36.83 -4.35
C ASN A 375 37.94 38.07 -4.87
N THR A 376 38.53 39.24 -4.63
CA THR A 376 38.04 40.49 -5.19
C THR A 376 39.00 41.12 -6.16
N ALA A 377 40.01 40.37 -6.62
CA ALA A 377 40.90 40.85 -7.68
C ALA A 377 40.13 41.10 -9.00
N TRP A 378 38.95 40.51 -9.17
CA TRP A 378 38.06 40.74 -10.31
C TRP A 378 37.33 42.10 -10.27
N LEU A 379 37.24 42.79 -9.12
CA LEU A 379 36.57 44.09 -8.99
C LEU A 379 37.41 45.28 -9.52
N PRO A 380 38.71 45.43 -9.17
CA PRO A 380 39.54 46.55 -9.64
C PRO A 380 40.19 46.31 -11.00
N ALA A 381 40.18 45.08 -11.51
CA ALA A 381 40.83 44.73 -12.77
C ALA A 381 39.99 45.20 -13.97
N LYS A 382 40.21 46.47 -14.34
CA LYS A 382 40.13 47.10 -15.68
C LYS A 382 39.04 48.14 -15.92
N ALA A 383 39.43 49.07 -16.79
CA ALA A 383 38.67 50.05 -17.55
C ALA A 383 37.44 49.51 -18.34
N GLU A 384 37.00 48.28 -18.09
CA GLU A 384 35.80 47.63 -18.65
C GLU A 384 34.50 48.05 -17.99
N THR A 385 34.55 48.77 -16.86
CA THR A 385 33.36 49.32 -16.18
C THR A 385 32.52 50.19 -17.11
N ALA A 386 33.13 50.94 -18.04
CA ALA A 386 32.41 51.74 -19.03
C ALA A 386 31.66 50.88 -20.07
N ARG A 387 32.30 49.82 -20.60
CA ARG A 387 31.65 48.86 -21.52
C ARG A 387 30.56 48.06 -20.84
N LEU A 388 30.78 47.63 -19.60
CA LEU A 388 29.77 46.93 -18.81
C LEU A 388 28.58 47.84 -18.50
N LEU A 389 28.81 49.13 -18.25
CA LEU A 389 27.74 50.13 -18.15
C LEU A 389 26.96 50.28 -19.45
N GLU A 390 27.63 50.33 -20.61
CA GLU A 390 26.97 50.35 -21.92
C GLU A 390 26.13 49.10 -22.16
N VAL A 391 26.63 47.91 -21.80
CA VAL A 391 25.91 46.64 -21.90
C VAL A 391 24.69 46.60 -20.98
N VAL A 392 24.83 47.05 -19.74
CA VAL A 392 23.71 47.15 -18.78
C VAL A 392 22.66 48.14 -19.29
N ASN A 393 23.07 49.31 -19.79
CA ASN A 393 22.18 50.31 -20.35
C ASN A 393 21.47 49.79 -21.61
N ALA A 394 22.19 49.06 -22.48
CA ALA A 394 21.63 48.44 -23.68
C ALA A 394 20.64 47.32 -23.33
N ALA A 395 20.97 46.47 -22.36
CA ALA A 395 20.08 45.40 -21.88
C ALA A 395 18.82 45.96 -21.20
N ALA A 396 18.98 47.03 -20.40
CA ALA A 396 17.86 47.75 -19.80
C ALA A 396 16.97 48.41 -20.87
N ALA A 397 17.58 49.01 -21.91
CA ALA A 397 16.85 49.62 -23.03
C ALA A 397 16.10 48.58 -23.88
N ALA A 398 16.70 47.42 -24.17
CA ALA A 398 16.09 46.34 -24.94
C ALA A 398 14.84 45.77 -24.25
N LYS A 399 14.82 45.77 -22.91
CA LYS A 399 13.66 45.32 -22.11
C LYS A 399 12.41 46.19 -22.34
N ASN A 400 12.58 47.45 -22.72
CA ASN A 400 11.46 48.35 -23.06
C ASN A 400 10.93 48.16 -24.49
N VAL A 401 11.66 47.44 -25.35
CA VAL A 401 11.31 47.25 -26.77
C VAL A 401 10.68 45.88 -27.03
N HIS A 402 11.02 44.85 -26.25
CA HIS A 402 10.51 43.48 -26.40
C HIS A 402 9.07 43.22 -25.87
N ALA A 403 8.25 44.26 -25.72
CA ALA A 403 6.81 44.11 -25.51
C ALA A 403 6.01 43.91 -26.83
N SER A 404 6.69 43.88 -27.98
CA SER A 404 6.12 43.55 -29.29
C SER A 404 6.43 42.08 -29.63
N ASP A 405 5.39 41.25 -29.73
CA ASP A 405 5.39 39.78 -29.63
C ASP A 405 6.00 39.00 -30.82
N ASP A 406 6.55 39.65 -31.86
CA ASP A 406 6.93 39.00 -33.13
C ASP A 406 8.42 39.07 -33.52
N ALA A 407 9.31 39.54 -32.63
CA ALA A 407 10.74 39.58 -32.95
C ALA A 407 11.37 38.18 -32.88
N GLU A 408 11.92 37.72 -34.01
CA GLU A 408 12.73 36.50 -34.14
C GLU A 408 13.62 36.30 -32.91
N GLN A 409 13.27 35.34 -32.06
CA GLN A 409 14.05 35.05 -30.86
C GLN A 409 15.49 34.74 -31.29
N PRO A 410 16.51 35.37 -30.67
CA PRO A 410 17.90 35.11 -31.01
C PRO A 410 18.17 33.62 -30.84
N THR A 411 18.43 32.92 -31.95
CA THR A 411 18.54 31.46 -32.02
C THR A 411 19.75 30.91 -31.26
N SER A 412 20.70 31.78 -30.91
CA SER A 412 21.89 31.41 -30.15
C SER A 412 21.61 31.35 -28.64
N MET A 413 21.94 30.20 -28.03
CA MET A 413 22.03 29.97 -26.57
C MET A 413 23.46 30.21 -26.06
N ALA A 414 24.26 31.01 -26.78
CA ALA A 414 25.60 31.32 -26.32
C ALA A 414 25.52 32.18 -25.05
N PRO A 415 26.30 31.87 -24.00
CA PRO A 415 26.40 32.72 -22.83
C PRO A 415 26.95 34.10 -23.24
N PRO A 416 26.42 35.21 -22.72
CA PRO A 416 26.92 36.55 -23.03
C PRO A 416 28.42 36.66 -22.71
N GLU A 417 29.25 37.06 -23.67
CA GLU A 417 30.72 37.09 -23.52
C GLU A 417 31.15 37.96 -22.33
N ASP A 418 30.44 39.06 -22.08
CA ASP A 418 30.72 39.99 -20.98
C ASP A 418 30.52 39.36 -19.61
N LEU A 419 29.54 38.44 -19.46
CA LEU A 419 29.34 37.67 -18.23
C LEU A 419 30.48 36.68 -17.97
N MET A 420 31.07 36.15 -19.05
CA MET A 420 32.13 35.16 -18.96
C MET A 420 33.48 35.76 -18.55
N GLN A 421 33.66 37.08 -18.73
CA GLN A 421 34.87 37.79 -18.29
C GLN A 421 34.90 37.99 -16.76
N ALA A 422 33.74 38.03 -16.12
CA ALA A 422 33.62 38.09 -14.67
C ALA A 422 33.62 36.67 -14.07
N ALA A 423 34.78 36.22 -13.61
CA ALA A 423 34.99 34.88 -13.04
C ALA A 423 33.88 34.35 -12.09
N PRO A 424 33.41 35.12 -11.09
CA PRO A 424 32.35 34.63 -10.19
C PRO A 424 31.02 34.39 -10.90
N PHE A 425 30.65 35.25 -11.85
CA PHE A 425 29.42 35.10 -12.62
C PHE A 425 29.53 33.97 -13.65
N ALA A 426 30.68 33.83 -14.29
CA ALA A 426 30.95 32.72 -15.20
C ALA A 426 30.81 31.36 -14.47
N ARG A 427 31.33 31.23 -13.25
CA ARG A 427 31.20 30.01 -12.44
C ARG A 427 29.77 29.74 -12.01
N LEU A 428 29.05 30.75 -11.51
CA LEU A 428 27.63 30.61 -11.17
C LEU A 428 26.85 30.16 -12.41
N LEU A 429 27.04 30.84 -13.54
CA LEU A 429 26.35 30.54 -14.78
C LEU A 429 26.65 29.12 -15.26
N ASN A 430 27.93 28.71 -15.28
CA ASN A 430 28.32 27.37 -15.69
C ASN A 430 27.72 26.29 -14.78
N SER A 431 27.65 26.55 -13.46
CA SER A 431 27.03 25.63 -12.50
C SER A 431 25.53 25.46 -12.77
N TRP A 432 24.84 26.56 -13.08
CA TRP A 432 23.43 26.52 -13.48
C TRP A 432 23.20 25.89 -14.84
N LEU A 433 24.03 26.19 -15.84
CA LEU A 433 23.95 25.57 -17.16
C LEU A 433 24.20 24.06 -17.08
N ALA A 434 25.14 23.62 -16.25
CA ALA A 434 25.36 22.19 -15.98
C ALA A 434 24.11 21.55 -15.35
N LEU A 435 23.51 22.18 -14.34
CA LEU A 435 22.26 21.72 -13.73
C LEU A 435 21.12 21.64 -14.76
N LEU A 436 20.92 22.69 -15.56
CA LEU A 436 19.90 22.73 -16.61
C LEU A 436 20.13 21.67 -17.69
N ASN A 437 21.40 21.41 -18.02
CA ASN A 437 21.78 20.36 -18.95
C ASN A 437 21.48 18.96 -18.40
N ASP A 438 21.63 18.73 -17.10
CA ASP A 438 21.23 17.46 -16.48
C ASP A 438 19.69 17.32 -16.41
N LEU A 439 18.98 18.42 -16.17
CA LEU A 439 17.52 18.45 -16.11
C LEU A 439 16.85 18.24 -17.48
N ARG A 440 17.55 18.47 -18.60
CA ARG A 440 17.02 18.27 -19.96
C ARG A 440 16.55 16.84 -20.21
N TRP A 441 17.15 15.87 -19.52
CA TRP A 441 16.83 14.46 -19.63
C TRP A 441 15.48 14.08 -19.02
N TYR A 442 14.91 14.98 -18.19
CA TYR A 442 13.71 14.68 -17.45
C TYR A 442 12.47 15.31 -18.05
N ALA A 443 12.59 16.56 -18.51
CA ALA A 443 11.52 17.38 -19.07
C ALA A 443 10.07 17.15 -18.56
N PRO A 444 9.78 16.86 -17.26
CA PRO A 444 8.41 16.71 -16.86
C PRO A 444 7.92 18.12 -16.59
N ILE A 445 6.95 18.56 -17.37
CA ILE A 445 6.44 19.94 -17.29
C ILE A 445 5.94 20.29 -15.88
N GLY A 446 5.56 19.28 -15.08
CA GLY A 446 5.18 19.45 -13.68
C GLY A 446 6.30 19.93 -12.74
N VAL A 447 7.58 19.80 -13.10
CA VAL A 447 8.72 20.20 -12.24
C VAL A 447 9.09 21.67 -12.44
N LEU A 448 8.77 22.23 -13.61
CA LEU A 448 9.14 23.59 -14.00
C LEU A 448 8.67 24.67 -13.02
N PRO A 449 7.42 24.67 -12.51
CA PRO A 449 6.99 25.67 -11.53
C PRO A 449 7.86 25.66 -10.26
N SER A 450 8.16 24.48 -9.72
CA SER A 450 9.01 24.34 -8.53
C SER A 450 10.45 24.79 -8.81
N LEU A 451 11.02 24.40 -9.95
CA LEU A 451 12.37 24.85 -10.35
C LEU A 451 12.45 26.34 -10.61
N SER A 452 11.40 26.94 -11.17
CA SER A 452 11.33 28.39 -11.38
C SER A 452 11.35 29.14 -10.05
N ALA A 453 10.64 28.64 -9.04
CA ALA A 453 10.65 29.20 -7.69
C ALA A 453 12.03 29.08 -7.04
N VAL A 454 12.70 27.93 -7.19
CA VAL A 454 14.07 27.70 -6.72
C VAL A 454 15.05 28.68 -7.39
N LEU A 455 15.02 28.77 -8.71
CA LEU A 455 15.84 29.70 -9.49
C LEU A 455 15.63 31.15 -9.03
N ALA A 456 14.38 31.59 -8.91
CA ALA A 456 14.06 32.93 -8.43
C ALA A 456 14.64 33.20 -7.04
N ARG A 457 14.42 32.26 -6.09
CA ARG A 457 14.90 32.36 -4.71
C ARG A 457 16.42 32.45 -4.64
N GLU A 458 17.12 31.59 -5.38
CA GLU A 458 18.58 31.57 -5.39
C GLU A 458 19.19 32.79 -6.09
N LEU A 459 18.55 33.31 -7.14
CA LEU A 459 18.95 34.57 -7.76
C LEU A 459 18.78 35.76 -6.81
N CYS A 460 17.65 35.84 -6.09
CA CYS A 460 17.46 36.86 -5.06
C CYS A 460 18.54 36.77 -3.97
N ARG A 461 18.78 35.56 -3.43
CA ARG A 461 19.80 35.31 -2.40
C ARG A 461 21.21 35.67 -2.87
N SER A 462 21.57 35.30 -4.10
CA SER A 462 22.84 35.65 -4.72
C SER A 462 23.00 37.17 -4.80
N SER A 463 21.93 37.88 -5.14
CA SER A 463 22.02 39.33 -5.21
C SER A 463 22.03 40.04 -3.86
N ASP A 464 21.34 39.54 -2.85
CA ASP A 464 21.44 40.09 -1.50
C ASP A 464 22.86 39.91 -0.96
N THR A 465 23.48 38.77 -1.29
CA THR A 465 24.90 38.52 -0.98
C THR A 465 25.81 39.50 -1.73
N LEU A 466 25.60 39.70 -3.04
CA LEU A 466 26.35 40.69 -3.81
C LEU A 466 26.24 42.08 -3.17
N ARG A 467 25.01 42.50 -2.82
CA ARG A 467 24.76 43.79 -2.19
C ARG A 467 25.53 43.93 -0.87
N THR A 468 25.45 42.95 0.02
CA THR A 468 26.15 43.00 1.31
C THR A 468 27.67 43.06 1.14
N VAL A 469 28.23 42.30 0.18
CA VAL A 469 29.68 42.34 -0.13
C VAL A 469 30.11 43.69 -0.72
N LEU A 470 29.28 44.29 -1.59
CA LEU A 470 29.55 45.59 -2.22
C LEU A 470 29.41 46.75 -1.23
N GLN A 471 28.38 46.73 -0.38
CA GLN A 471 28.17 47.71 0.68
C GLN A 471 29.30 47.71 1.71
N ALA A 472 29.77 46.51 2.11
CA ALA A 472 30.92 46.37 3.01
C ALA A 472 32.22 46.97 2.45
N ARG A 473 32.26 47.31 1.16
CA ARG A 473 33.44 47.83 0.46
C ARG A 473 33.30 49.29 0.02
N GLU A 474 32.21 49.96 0.38
CA GLU A 474 31.95 51.39 0.11
C GLU A 474 32.05 51.78 -1.38
N SER A 475 31.91 50.83 -2.31
CA SER A 475 32.12 51.05 -3.74
C SER A 475 30.79 51.28 -4.49
N THR A 476 30.18 52.46 -4.31
CA THR A 476 28.86 52.80 -4.91
C THR A 476 28.84 52.74 -6.45
N SER A 477 29.95 53.09 -7.11
CA SER A 477 30.03 53.03 -8.58
C SER A 477 30.08 51.60 -9.11
N LEU A 478 30.87 50.71 -8.47
CA LEU A 478 30.96 49.29 -8.82
C LEU A 478 29.69 48.53 -8.44
N GLU A 479 28.99 48.95 -7.38
CA GLU A 479 27.76 48.32 -6.94
C GLU A 479 26.70 48.35 -8.05
N SER A 480 26.45 49.53 -8.63
CA SER A 480 25.48 49.68 -9.72
C SER A 480 25.78 48.83 -10.96
N VAL A 481 27.07 48.67 -11.32
CA VAL A 481 27.48 47.90 -12.51
C VAL A 481 27.37 46.41 -12.26
N VAL A 482 27.88 45.92 -11.13
CA VAL A 482 27.89 44.49 -10.78
C VAL A 482 26.48 43.99 -10.55
N VAL A 483 25.67 44.76 -9.80
CA VAL A 483 24.24 44.49 -9.63
C VAL A 483 23.56 44.57 -10.99
N GLY A 484 23.81 45.61 -11.78
CA GLY A 484 23.24 45.77 -13.11
C GLY A 484 23.48 44.58 -14.03
N LEU A 485 24.70 44.05 -14.09
CA LEU A 485 25.03 42.84 -14.87
C LEU A 485 24.28 41.62 -14.38
N PHE A 486 24.23 41.42 -13.06
CA PHE A 486 23.51 40.31 -12.45
C PHE A 486 22.02 40.36 -12.81
N VAL A 487 21.39 41.52 -12.68
CA VAL A 487 19.94 41.62 -12.85
C VAL A 487 19.47 41.79 -14.28
N HIS A 488 20.19 42.57 -15.09
CA HIS A 488 19.77 42.87 -16.46
C HIS A 488 20.30 41.87 -17.48
N VAL A 489 21.36 41.12 -17.15
CA VAL A 489 21.98 40.17 -18.09
C VAL A 489 21.87 38.74 -17.56
N LEU A 490 22.42 38.43 -16.39
CA LEU A 490 22.53 37.05 -15.92
C LEU A 490 21.18 36.42 -15.58
N ALA A 491 20.38 37.06 -14.72
CA ALA A 491 19.08 36.52 -14.31
C ALA A 491 18.11 36.31 -15.49
N PRO A 492 17.94 37.27 -16.43
CA PRO A 492 17.13 37.07 -17.63
C PRO A 492 17.66 35.96 -18.53
N TYR A 493 18.99 35.87 -18.69
CA TYR A 493 19.60 34.80 -19.48
C TYR A 493 19.34 33.41 -18.87
N MET A 494 19.56 33.25 -17.56
CA MET A 494 19.29 32.00 -16.85
C MET A 494 17.81 31.60 -16.92
N TRP A 495 16.92 32.58 -16.86
CA TRP A 495 15.49 32.35 -17.06
C TRP A 495 15.17 31.86 -18.47
N GLN A 496 15.72 32.50 -19.51
CA GLN A 496 15.55 32.06 -20.89
C GLN A 496 16.09 30.64 -21.11
N CYS A 497 17.23 30.31 -20.48
CA CYS A 497 17.78 28.96 -20.53
C CYS A 497 16.82 27.95 -19.92
N LEU A 498 16.29 28.22 -18.73
CA LEU A 498 15.28 27.36 -18.08
C LEU A 498 14.05 27.20 -18.97
N GLN A 499 13.53 28.30 -19.54
CA GLN A 499 12.37 28.23 -20.43
C GLN A 499 12.64 27.36 -21.65
N ARG A 500 13.79 27.49 -22.31
CA ARG A 500 14.13 26.71 -23.50
C ARG A 500 14.27 25.22 -23.20
N VAL A 501 14.92 24.87 -22.09
CA VAL A 501 15.08 23.46 -21.67
C VAL A 501 13.72 22.76 -21.53
N PHE A 502 12.70 23.47 -21.03
CA PHE A 502 11.36 22.90 -20.85
C PHE A 502 10.40 23.20 -22.01
N ALA A 503 10.66 24.19 -22.86
CA ALA A 503 9.85 24.51 -24.05
C ALA A 503 10.12 23.56 -25.22
N CYS A 504 11.34 23.02 -25.37
CA CYS A 504 11.62 22.04 -26.43
C CYS A 504 10.78 20.75 -26.30
N SER A 505 10.25 20.45 -25.11
CA SER A 505 9.37 19.29 -24.90
C SER A 505 7.96 19.47 -25.47
N SER A 506 7.51 20.69 -25.79
CA SER A 506 6.16 20.93 -26.33
C SER A 506 6.05 20.84 -27.84
N ASN A 507 7.18 20.82 -28.55
CA ASN A 507 7.21 20.83 -30.03
C ASN A 507 7.26 19.42 -30.65
N GLY A 508 7.49 18.38 -29.85
CA GLY A 508 7.18 17.00 -30.25
C GLY A 508 5.68 16.76 -30.08
N ALA A 509 5.02 16.20 -31.09
CA ALA A 509 3.61 15.82 -30.98
C ALA A 509 3.40 15.04 -29.67
N PRO A 510 2.46 15.47 -28.79
CA PRO A 510 2.29 14.83 -27.50
C PRO A 510 2.00 13.33 -27.72
N PRO A 511 2.59 12.42 -26.93
CA PRO A 511 2.27 11.01 -27.01
C PRO A 511 0.75 10.82 -26.92
N PRO A 512 0.16 9.91 -27.72
CA PRO A 512 -1.29 9.67 -27.67
C PRO A 512 -1.68 9.24 -26.26
N GLY A 513 -2.44 10.09 -25.55
CA GLY A 513 -2.85 9.89 -24.15
C GLY A 513 -2.61 11.07 -23.21
N TRP A 514 -1.90 12.13 -23.62
CA TRP A 514 -1.63 13.30 -22.77
C TRP A 514 -2.85 14.24 -22.68
N THR A 515 -3.38 14.44 -21.46
CA THR A 515 -4.70 15.02 -21.15
C THR A 515 -4.71 16.52 -20.83
N ALA A 516 -5.88 17.06 -20.46
CA ALA A 516 -6.12 18.43 -19.98
C ALA A 516 -5.14 18.94 -18.90
N ALA A 517 -4.50 18.05 -18.13
CA ALA A 517 -3.46 18.38 -17.17
C ALA A 517 -2.26 19.10 -17.82
N HIS A 518 -1.94 18.78 -19.07
CA HIS A 518 -0.84 19.40 -19.80
C HIS A 518 -1.14 20.85 -20.18
N LYS A 519 -2.37 21.14 -20.62
CA LYS A 519 -2.83 22.51 -20.89
C LYS A 519 -2.85 23.35 -19.61
N ALA A 520 -3.27 22.76 -18.48
CA ALA A 520 -3.21 23.42 -17.18
C ALA A 520 -1.77 23.74 -16.76
N ALA A 521 -0.83 22.81 -16.98
CA ALA A 521 0.58 23.02 -16.67
C ALA A 521 1.22 24.12 -17.56
N GLN A 522 0.84 24.20 -18.84
CA GLN A 522 1.28 25.26 -19.74
C GLN A 522 0.75 26.65 -19.31
N HIS A 523 -0.50 26.72 -18.85
CA HIS A 523 -1.05 27.95 -18.26
C HIS A 523 -0.32 28.35 -16.97
N GLN A 524 -0.03 27.38 -16.10
CA GLN A 524 0.73 27.60 -14.87
C GLN A 524 2.18 28.05 -15.15
N GLN A 525 2.79 27.58 -16.24
CA GLN A 525 4.10 28.04 -16.72
C GLN A 525 4.07 29.50 -17.16
N LEU A 526 3.03 29.92 -17.90
CA LEU A 526 2.81 31.31 -18.27
C LEU A 526 2.61 32.19 -17.04
N GLU A 527 1.81 31.77 -16.06
CA GLU A 527 1.66 32.51 -14.80
C GLU A 527 2.96 32.61 -14.02
N SER A 528 3.73 31.52 -13.94
CA SER A 528 5.03 31.50 -13.25
C SER A 528 6.03 32.45 -13.93
N LYS A 529 6.00 32.54 -15.27
CA LYS A 529 6.75 33.54 -16.05
C LYS A 529 6.37 34.97 -15.66
N HIS A 530 5.08 35.28 -15.61
CA HIS A 530 4.62 36.61 -15.22
C HIS A 530 5.00 36.95 -13.77
N LYS A 531 4.81 36.01 -12.83
CA LYS A 531 5.17 36.18 -11.42
C LYS A 531 6.66 36.40 -11.23
N MET A 532 7.52 35.61 -11.88
CA MET A 532 8.96 35.77 -11.73
C MET A 532 9.46 37.05 -12.40
N THR A 533 8.90 37.41 -13.55
CA THR A 533 9.20 38.70 -14.20
C THR A 533 8.76 39.86 -13.31
N ALA A 534 7.60 39.76 -12.66
CA ALA A 534 7.09 40.73 -11.69
C ALA A 534 7.97 40.82 -10.44
N ILE A 535 8.42 39.69 -9.88
CA ILE A 535 9.33 39.65 -8.73
C ILE A 535 10.66 40.28 -9.10
N LEU A 536 11.29 39.85 -10.20
CA LEU A 536 12.55 40.42 -10.67
C LEU A 536 12.42 41.91 -10.99
N SER A 537 11.29 42.36 -11.54
CA SER A 537 11.06 43.78 -11.85
C SER A 537 10.66 44.63 -10.64
N ALA A 538 10.00 44.06 -9.64
CA ALA A 538 9.76 44.72 -8.35
C ALA A 538 11.07 44.85 -7.57
N TRP A 539 11.83 43.77 -7.51
CA TRP A 539 13.13 43.71 -6.86
C TRP A 539 14.17 44.61 -7.56
N LEU A 540 14.17 44.68 -8.90
CA LEU A 540 14.92 45.67 -9.67
C LEU A 540 14.58 47.11 -9.27
N ARG A 541 13.29 47.40 -9.12
CA ARG A 541 12.86 48.75 -8.72
C ARG A 541 13.39 49.08 -7.34
N GLU A 542 13.27 48.17 -6.38
CA GLU A 542 13.76 48.34 -5.01
C GLU A 542 15.29 48.52 -4.95
N MET A 543 16.03 47.77 -5.77
CA MET A 543 17.49 47.91 -5.93
C MET A 543 17.89 49.27 -6.52
N CYS A 544 17.21 49.72 -7.59
CA CYS A 544 17.54 50.95 -8.29
C CYS A 544 17.10 52.22 -7.54
N THR A 545 16.09 52.13 -6.67
CA THR A 545 15.60 53.30 -5.92
C THR A 545 16.50 53.70 -4.74
N GLY A 546 17.50 52.88 -4.41
CA GLY A 546 18.31 53.03 -3.18
C GLY A 546 17.44 52.97 -1.92
N PRO A 547 18.04 52.88 -0.73
CA PRO A 547 17.30 53.26 0.47
C PRO A 547 16.95 54.73 0.30
N SER A 548 15.68 55.03 0.00
CA SER A 548 15.19 56.40 0.12
C SER A 548 15.54 56.82 1.54
N THR A 549 16.47 57.76 1.68
CA THR A 549 16.72 58.47 2.93
C THR A 549 15.41 59.16 3.28
N GLN A 550 14.54 58.46 4.01
CA GLN A 550 13.53 59.08 4.84
C GLN A 550 14.30 59.69 6.00
N GLU A 551 14.77 60.92 5.79
CA GLU A 551 14.83 61.91 6.88
C GLU A 551 13.40 62.36 7.23
#